data_AF-A0A9P3BNM6-F1
#
_entry.id   AF-A0A9P3BNM6-F1
#
_cell.length_a   1.000
_cell.length_b   1.000
_cell.length_c   1.000
_cell.angle_alpha   90.00
_cell.angle_beta   90.00
_cell.angle_gamma   90.00
#
_symmetry.space_group_name_H-M   'P 1'
#
loop_
_entity.id
_entity.type
_entity.pdbx_description
1 polymer ?
#
loop_
_entity_poly.entity_id
_entity_poly.type
_entity_poly.pdbx_seq_one_letter_code
_entity_poly.pdbx_strand_id
1 'polypeptide(L)'
;MRATVFALLTALSASLVHAQGYSAECSDIYLNEGWLVATCPKDDANGNITSSVFLPNKVTNNNAVLQWAVDGAYWNSCKDCSLTNSGSTLQCSCLGSASPYSNTTLNLEEHIANYNGHLLSNLAGAVTTVPADSSYPVPTEFDVVLELSTVNNSCAGIGGTLTMNRPTSCFYLNFGQGIEYSWACGTSVNNQGWEIVGYSDKDCTSSPVATFTEGNQGTCLTFSTGVKSFYVTPLWNAD
;
A
#
# COMPACT_ATOMS: atom_id res chain seq x y z
N MET A 1 33.69 -55.71 -10.74
CA MET A 1 33.58 -54.45 -9.99
C MET A 1 32.18 -53.89 -10.25
N ARG A 2 31.29 -53.96 -9.25
CA ARG A 2 29.90 -53.47 -9.34
C ARG A 2 29.87 -52.05 -8.77
N ALA A 3 29.59 -51.06 -9.61
CA ALA A 3 29.36 -49.68 -9.17
C ALA A 3 27.85 -49.50 -8.95
N THR A 4 27.46 -49.30 -7.69
CA THR A 4 26.09 -49.01 -7.30
C THR A 4 25.89 -47.49 -7.39
N VAL A 5 25.07 -47.04 -8.33
CA VAL A 5 24.67 -45.63 -8.48
C VAL A 5 23.56 -45.35 -7.46
N PHE A 6 23.87 -44.53 -6.45
CA PHE A 6 22.86 -43.95 -5.57
C PHE A 6 22.24 -42.74 -6.28
N ALA A 7 20.97 -42.87 -6.69
CA ALA A 7 20.17 -41.73 -7.12
C ALA A 7 19.67 -40.98 -5.87
N LEU A 8 20.17 -39.77 -5.66
CA LEU A 8 19.72 -38.86 -4.62
C LEU A 8 18.43 -38.18 -5.10
N LEU A 9 17.26 -38.61 -4.58
CA LEU A 9 16.02 -37.86 -4.75
C LEU A 9 16.07 -36.63 -3.84
N THR A 10 16.28 -35.45 -4.42
CA THR A 10 15.99 -34.18 -3.76
C THR A 10 14.47 -33.97 -3.81
N ALA A 11 13.79 -34.24 -2.71
CA ALA A 11 12.43 -33.78 -2.50
C ALA A 11 12.46 -32.24 -2.39
N LEU A 12 11.92 -31.54 -3.39
CA LEU A 12 11.54 -30.13 -3.21
C LEU A 12 10.35 -30.11 -2.26
N SER A 13 10.61 -29.82 -0.99
CA SER A 13 9.60 -29.52 0.01
C SER A 13 8.97 -28.17 -0.31
N ALA A 14 8.05 -28.11 -1.28
CA ALA A 14 7.10 -27.01 -1.36
C ALA A 14 6.01 -27.26 -0.31
N SER A 15 6.35 -27.04 0.96
CA SER A 15 5.33 -26.81 1.99
C SER A 15 4.78 -25.41 1.76
N LEU A 16 3.96 -25.25 0.72
CA LEU A 16 2.92 -24.24 0.73
C LEU A 16 1.96 -24.69 1.82
N VAL A 17 2.22 -24.25 3.04
CA VAL A 17 1.29 -24.34 4.15
C VAL A 17 -0.06 -23.86 3.61
N HIS A 18 -1.10 -24.66 3.80
CA HIS A 18 -2.47 -24.25 3.52
C HIS A 18 -2.67 -22.89 4.19
N ALA A 19 -2.77 -21.82 3.40
CA ALA A 19 -3.35 -20.57 3.82
C ALA A 19 -4.78 -20.85 4.29
N GLN A 20 -4.94 -21.30 5.54
CA GLN A 20 -6.19 -21.15 6.24
C GLN A 20 -6.31 -19.66 6.58
N GLY A 21 -7.54 -19.18 6.60
CA GLY A 21 -7.84 -17.76 6.70
C GLY A 21 -7.02 -17.00 7.74
N TYR A 22 -6.38 -15.90 7.33
CA TYR A 22 -5.53 -15.09 8.20
C TYR A 22 -6.26 -14.64 9.47
N SER A 23 -7.59 -14.50 9.43
CA SER A 23 -8.38 -14.04 10.57
C SER A 23 -8.39 -15.03 11.74
N ALA A 24 -8.07 -16.31 11.49
CA ALA A 24 -8.02 -17.33 12.53
C ALA A 24 -6.69 -17.36 13.29
N GLU A 25 -5.62 -16.82 12.71
CA GLU A 25 -4.26 -16.91 13.23
C GLU A 25 -3.64 -15.55 13.59
N CYS A 26 -4.07 -14.47 12.92
CA CYS A 26 -3.59 -13.12 13.18
C CYS A 26 -4.39 -12.44 14.31
N SER A 27 -3.74 -11.49 14.97
CA SER A 27 -4.34 -10.60 15.97
C SER A 27 -4.42 -9.16 15.48
N ASP A 28 -5.09 -8.30 16.26
CA ASP A 28 -5.13 -6.85 16.04
C ASP A 28 -5.56 -6.47 14.62
N ILE A 29 -6.57 -7.17 14.11
CA ILE A 29 -7.07 -6.99 12.75
C ILE A 29 -7.99 -5.77 12.71
N TYR A 30 -7.65 -4.78 11.87
CA TYR A 30 -8.47 -3.59 11.67
C TYR A 30 -8.40 -3.08 10.24
N LEU A 31 -9.36 -2.22 9.89
CA LEU A 31 -9.39 -1.48 8.63
C LEU A 31 -9.27 0.00 8.95
N ASN A 32 -8.27 0.66 8.37
CA ASN A 32 -8.10 2.11 8.47
C ASN A 32 -7.73 2.70 7.10
N GLU A 33 -8.45 3.72 6.63
CA GLU A 33 -8.16 4.39 5.35
C GLU A 33 -7.98 3.45 4.12
N GLY A 34 -8.67 2.31 4.13
CA GLY A 34 -8.55 1.28 3.07
C GLY A 34 -7.41 0.27 3.28
N TRP A 35 -6.59 0.43 4.32
CA TRP A 35 -5.58 -0.52 4.74
C TRP A 35 -6.16 -1.55 5.69
N LEU A 36 -6.16 -2.81 5.28
CA LEU A 36 -6.35 -3.95 6.18
C LEU A 36 -5.03 -4.18 6.90
N VAL A 37 -5.01 -4.05 8.22
CA VAL A 37 -3.82 -4.28 9.04
C VAL A 37 -4.06 -5.50 9.92
N ALA A 38 -3.02 -6.33 10.10
CA ALA A 38 -3.04 -7.44 11.04
C ALA A 38 -1.63 -7.72 11.58
N THR A 39 -1.57 -8.28 12.78
CA THR A 39 -0.35 -8.83 13.37
C THR A 39 -0.39 -10.35 13.26
N CYS A 40 0.44 -10.93 12.40
CA CYS A 40 0.38 -12.35 12.07
C CYS A 40 1.63 -13.09 12.57
N PRO A 41 1.48 -14.35 13.02
CA PRO A 41 2.60 -15.17 13.47
C PRO A 41 3.47 -15.62 12.28
N LYS A 42 4.78 -15.73 12.52
CA LYS A 42 5.73 -16.37 11.61
C LYS A 42 5.60 -17.90 11.67
N ASP A 43 5.95 -18.57 10.58
CA ASP A 43 5.86 -20.03 10.45
C ASP A 43 6.82 -20.76 11.42
N ASP A 44 7.94 -20.12 11.76
CA ASP A 44 8.95 -20.64 12.69
C ASP A 44 8.62 -20.40 14.17
N ALA A 45 7.45 -19.81 14.46
CA ALA A 45 6.99 -19.39 15.77
C ALA A 45 7.92 -18.40 16.50
N ASN A 46 8.87 -17.75 15.81
CA ASN A 46 9.82 -16.81 16.42
C ASN A 46 9.33 -15.35 16.37
N GLY A 47 8.05 -15.15 16.60
CA GLY A 47 7.43 -13.83 16.73
C GLY A 47 6.38 -13.57 15.66
N ASN A 48 5.96 -12.30 15.64
CA ASN A 48 4.87 -11.83 14.81
C ASN A 48 5.34 -10.64 13.97
N ILE A 49 4.69 -10.42 12.83
CA ILE A 49 4.87 -9.23 12.00
C ILE A 49 3.54 -8.52 11.91
N THR A 50 3.54 -7.21 12.17
CA THR A 50 2.43 -6.34 11.79
C THR A 50 2.64 -5.88 10.35
N SER A 51 1.68 -6.16 9.49
CA SER A 51 1.71 -5.85 8.06
C SER A 51 0.33 -5.40 7.59
N SER A 52 0.26 -4.87 6.37
CA SER A 52 -0.97 -4.30 5.83
C SER A 52 -1.19 -4.57 4.35
N VAL A 53 -2.45 -4.64 3.95
CA VAL A 53 -2.87 -4.79 2.56
C VAL A 53 -3.75 -3.61 2.15
N PHE A 54 -3.42 -2.93 1.05
CA PHE A 54 -4.20 -1.80 0.54
C PHE A 54 -5.41 -2.27 -0.29
N LEU A 55 -6.57 -2.46 0.35
CA LEU A 55 -7.76 -2.99 -0.30
C LEU A 55 -8.24 -2.21 -1.54
N PRO A 56 -8.11 -0.87 -1.63
CA PRO A 56 -8.54 -0.13 -2.80
C PRO A 56 -7.86 -0.54 -4.11
N ASN A 57 -6.66 -1.15 -4.10
CA ASN A 57 -6.03 -1.68 -5.31
C ASN A 57 -6.40 -3.15 -5.61
N LYS A 58 -7.25 -3.78 -4.77
CA LYS A 58 -7.64 -5.19 -4.90
C LYS A 58 -9.14 -5.40 -5.02
N VAL A 59 -9.95 -4.41 -4.66
CA VAL A 59 -11.40 -4.52 -4.60
C VAL A 59 -12.06 -3.45 -5.46
N THR A 60 -13.07 -3.84 -6.24
CA THR A 60 -13.93 -2.95 -7.02
C THR A 60 -15.38 -3.04 -6.56
N ASN A 61 -16.17 -2.05 -6.96
CA ASN A 61 -17.62 -2.08 -6.87
C ASN A 61 -18.20 -2.26 -8.27
N ASN A 62 -18.87 -3.39 -8.49
CA ASN A 62 -19.60 -3.66 -9.71
C ASN A 62 -21.10 -3.67 -9.41
N ASN A 63 -21.76 -2.53 -9.64
CA ASN A 63 -23.20 -2.36 -9.44
C ASN A 63 -23.68 -2.76 -8.03
N ALA A 64 -23.12 -2.12 -7.01
CA ALA A 64 -23.38 -2.38 -5.59
C ALA A 64 -22.92 -3.76 -5.06
N VAL A 65 -22.08 -4.47 -5.81
CA VAL A 65 -21.47 -5.74 -5.39
C VAL A 65 -19.96 -5.55 -5.30
N LEU A 66 -19.40 -5.81 -4.12
CA LEU A 66 -17.94 -5.86 -3.95
C LEU A 66 -17.38 -7.09 -4.68
N GLN A 67 -16.32 -6.89 -5.46
CA GLN A 67 -15.66 -7.95 -6.22
C GLN A 67 -14.15 -7.72 -6.21
N TRP A 68 -13.38 -8.80 -6.34
CA TRP A 68 -11.95 -8.69 -6.54
C TRP A 68 -11.63 -8.16 -7.93
N ALA A 69 -10.76 -7.15 -7.98
CA ALA A 69 -10.20 -6.61 -9.21
C ALA A 69 -8.92 -5.85 -8.91
N VAL A 70 -7.87 -6.11 -9.69
CA VAL A 70 -6.65 -5.30 -9.68
C VAL A 70 -7.01 -3.86 -10.03
N ASP A 71 -6.50 -2.92 -9.25
CA ASP A 71 -6.80 -1.48 -9.35
C ASP A 71 -8.30 -1.14 -9.24
N GLY A 72 -9.04 -1.94 -8.48
CA GLY A 72 -10.51 -1.91 -8.46
C GLY A 72 -11.14 -0.61 -7.93
N ALA A 73 -10.46 0.12 -7.05
CA ALA A 73 -10.82 1.43 -6.52
C ALA A 73 -12.25 1.54 -5.95
N TYR A 74 -12.74 0.51 -5.23
CA TYR A 74 -14.11 0.47 -4.69
C TYR A 74 -14.48 1.70 -3.84
N TRP A 75 -13.53 2.26 -3.10
CA TRP A 75 -13.69 3.43 -2.23
C TRP A 75 -14.27 4.68 -2.92
N ASN A 76 -14.12 4.82 -4.24
CA ASN A 76 -14.72 5.92 -5.01
C ASN A 76 -16.25 5.87 -5.06
N SER A 77 -16.85 4.72 -4.76
CA SER A 77 -18.29 4.47 -4.93
C SER A 77 -18.91 3.67 -3.78
N CYS A 78 -18.13 3.39 -2.73
CA CYS A 78 -18.56 2.73 -1.52
C CYS A 78 -18.23 3.59 -0.32
N LYS A 79 -19.00 3.42 0.76
CA LYS A 79 -18.85 4.12 2.03
C LYS A 79 -19.22 3.21 3.18
N ASP A 80 -19.01 3.71 4.40
CA ASP A 80 -19.40 3.03 5.64
C ASP A 80 -18.82 1.60 5.71
N CYS A 81 -17.56 1.47 5.28
CA CYS A 81 -16.89 0.18 5.21
C CYS A 81 -16.33 -0.24 6.56
N SER A 82 -16.50 -1.51 6.90
CA SER A 82 -16.03 -2.09 8.15
C SER A 82 -15.65 -3.56 7.96
N LEU A 83 -14.88 -4.09 8.91
CA LEU A 83 -14.60 -5.52 8.98
C LEU A 83 -15.64 -6.22 9.85
N THR A 84 -16.05 -7.40 9.41
CA THR A 84 -16.95 -8.33 10.10
C THR A 84 -16.31 -9.71 10.15
N ASN A 85 -16.93 -10.66 10.86
CA ASN A 85 -16.44 -12.04 10.98
C ASN A 85 -14.97 -12.12 11.44
N SER A 86 -14.67 -11.45 12.56
CA SER A 86 -13.32 -11.38 13.14
C SER A 86 -12.24 -10.82 12.21
N GLY A 87 -12.62 -10.01 11.21
CA GLY A 87 -11.67 -9.39 10.30
C GLY A 87 -11.64 -10.00 8.89
N SER A 88 -12.23 -11.19 8.68
CA SER A 88 -12.19 -11.90 7.39
C SER A 88 -13.11 -11.32 6.31
N THR A 89 -14.13 -10.55 6.67
CA THR A 89 -15.15 -10.09 5.71
C THR A 89 -15.23 -8.57 5.69
N LEU A 90 -14.94 -7.98 4.53
CA LEU A 90 -15.20 -6.56 4.27
C LEU A 90 -16.69 -6.37 4.02
N GLN A 91 -17.33 -5.50 4.78
CA GLN A 91 -18.70 -5.04 4.55
C GLN A 91 -18.67 -3.57 4.16
N CYS A 92 -19.39 -3.19 3.12
CA CYS A 92 -19.54 -1.79 2.70
C CYS A 92 -20.96 -1.50 2.23
N SER A 93 -21.31 -0.21 2.20
CA SER A 93 -22.47 0.30 1.46
C SER A 93 -22.00 0.85 0.12
N CYS A 94 -22.40 0.24 -0.98
CA CYS A 94 -21.89 0.56 -2.32
C CYS A 94 -22.99 1.07 -3.25
N LEU A 95 -22.64 2.03 -4.13
CA LEU A 95 -23.54 2.61 -5.11
C LEU A 95 -23.80 1.64 -6.27
N GLY A 96 -25.07 1.39 -6.58
CA GLY A 96 -25.51 0.66 -7.77
C GLY A 96 -26.01 1.59 -8.87
N SER A 97 -26.12 1.08 -10.10
CA SER A 97 -26.55 1.84 -11.28
C SER A 97 -27.98 2.38 -11.19
N ALA A 98 -28.85 1.71 -10.42
CA ALA A 98 -30.26 2.07 -10.29
C ALA A 98 -30.57 3.03 -9.12
N SER A 99 -29.62 3.25 -8.20
CA SER A 99 -29.79 3.93 -6.89
C SER A 99 -30.92 3.31 -6.03
N PRO A 100 -30.69 2.93 -4.76
CA PRO A 100 -29.75 3.53 -3.82
C PRO A 100 -28.51 2.68 -3.52
N TYR A 101 -27.67 3.18 -2.62
CA TYR A 101 -26.61 2.41 -1.96
C TYR A 101 -27.18 1.13 -1.34
N SER A 102 -26.47 0.01 -1.53
CA SER A 102 -26.84 -1.28 -0.95
C SER A 102 -25.66 -1.87 -0.19
N ASN A 103 -25.96 -2.60 0.89
CA ASN A 103 -24.96 -3.30 1.66
C ASN A 103 -24.49 -4.54 0.89
N THR A 104 -23.18 -4.72 0.84
CA THR A 104 -22.52 -5.86 0.20
C THR A 104 -21.32 -6.28 1.04
N THR A 105 -20.93 -7.53 0.89
CA THR A 105 -19.81 -8.13 1.62
C THR A 105 -18.84 -8.81 0.66
N LEU A 106 -17.58 -8.89 1.03
CA LEU A 106 -16.55 -9.63 0.33
C LEU A 106 -15.71 -10.40 1.36
N ASN A 107 -15.53 -11.71 1.14
CA ASN A 107 -14.62 -12.49 1.95
C ASN A 107 -13.17 -12.20 1.53
N LEU A 108 -12.40 -11.56 2.41
CA LEU A 108 -11.02 -11.13 2.17
C LEU A 108 -10.06 -12.32 2.07
N GLU A 109 -10.39 -13.43 2.73
CA GLU A 109 -9.56 -14.64 2.76
C GLU A 109 -9.55 -15.42 1.44
N GLU A 110 -10.39 -15.03 0.47
CA GLU A 110 -10.33 -15.57 -0.89
C GLU A 110 -9.00 -15.24 -1.58
N HIS A 111 -8.42 -14.08 -1.27
CA HIS A 111 -7.21 -13.59 -1.93
C HIS A 111 -6.16 -13.00 -1.00
N ILE A 112 -6.39 -12.97 0.32
CA ILE A 112 -5.45 -12.45 1.31
C ILE A 112 -5.20 -13.54 2.35
N ALA A 113 -3.94 -13.78 2.68
CA ALA A 113 -3.54 -14.77 3.69
C ALA A 113 -2.27 -14.33 4.42
N ASN A 114 -1.96 -15.03 5.52
CA ASN A 114 -0.66 -14.93 6.18
C ASN A 114 0.38 -15.77 5.41
N TYR A 115 1.51 -15.15 5.08
CA TYR A 115 2.66 -15.81 4.49
C TYR A 115 3.87 -15.52 5.39
N ASN A 116 4.17 -16.44 6.32
CA ASN A 116 5.26 -16.31 7.27
C ASN A 116 5.28 -14.95 8.03
N GLY A 117 4.13 -14.55 8.55
CA GLY A 117 3.90 -13.29 9.25
C GLY A 117 3.46 -12.13 8.35
N HIS A 118 3.62 -12.22 7.04
CA HIS A 118 3.23 -11.16 6.11
C HIS A 118 1.81 -11.36 5.60
N LEU A 119 0.96 -10.36 5.77
CA LEU A 119 -0.36 -10.33 5.16
C LEU A 119 -0.20 -9.92 3.70
N LEU A 120 -0.36 -10.87 2.77
CA LEU A 120 -0.14 -10.66 1.33
C LEU A 120 -1.34 -11.10 0.52
N SER A 121 -1.52 -10.46 -0.65
CA SER A 121 -2.52 -10.87 -1.62
C SER A 121 -1.96 -11.72 -2.75
N ASN A 122 -2.71 -12.76 -3.14
CA ASN A 122 -2.43 -13.56 -4.34
C ASN A 122 -3.29 -13.16 -5.55
N LEU A 123 -3.97 -12.00 -5.51
CA LEU A 123 -4.90 -11.57 -6.56
C LEU A 123 -4.21 -11.40 -7.93
N ALA A 124 -2.99 -10.88 -7.95
CA ALA A 124 -2.21 -10.68 -9.18
C ALA A 124 -1.48 -11.97 -9.65
N GLY A 125 -1.52 -13.04 -8.85
CA GLY A 125 -0.79 -14.28 -9.09
C GLY A 125 -0.37 -14.96 -7.79
N ALA A 126 0.10 -16.20 -7.89
CA ALA A 126 0.58 -16.94 -6.72
C ALA A 126 1.76 -16.22 -6.05
N VAL A 127 1.73 -16.12 -4.72
CA VAL A 127 2.86 -15.63 -3.92
C VAL A 127 3.96 -16.68 -3.94
N THR A 128 5.02 -16.43 -4.71
CA THR A 128 6.17 -17.35 -4.82
C THR A 128 7.32 -17.00 -3.89
N THR A 129 7.33 -15.78 -3.37
CA THR A 129 8.39 -15.24 -2.50
C THR A 129 7.77 -14.31 -1.48
N VAL A 130 8.08 -14.52 -0.21
CA VAL A 130 7.72 -13.60 0.87
C VAL A 130 8.76 -12.46 0.91
N PRO A 131 8.33 -11.18 0.95
CA PRO A 131 9.25 -10.05 1.10
C PRO A 131 10.11 -10.15 2.38
N ALA A 132 11.23 -9.44 2.38
CA ALA A 132 12.03 -9.29 3.59
C ALA A 132 11.29 -8.41 4.61
N ASP A 133 11.48 -8.70 5.89
CA ASP A 133 10.90 -7.91 6.98
C ASP A 133 11.41 -6.46 6.94
N SER A 134 10.49 -5.51 6.96
CA SER A 134 10.81 -4.11 7.14
C SER A 134 11.12 -3.78 8.60
N SER A 135 12.06 -2.85 8.81
CA SER A 135 12.32 -2.23 10.11
C SER A 135 11.35 -1.10 10.46
N TYR A 136 10.52 -0.65 9.51
CA TYR A 136 9.53 0.41 9.74
C TYR A 136 8.24 -0.18 10.30
N PRO A 137 7.70 0.35 11.41
CA PRO A 137 6.41 -0.08 11.91
C PRO A 137 5.29 0.34 10.96
N VAL A 138 4.14 -0.35 11.04
CA VAL A 138 2.92 0.14 10.36
C VAL A 138 2.53 1.50 10.97
N PRO A 139 2.28 2.54 10.15
CA PRO A 139 1.88 3.86 10.63
C PRO A 139 0.62 3.81 11.50
N THR A 140 0.51 4.69 12.50
CA THR A 140 -0.77 4.86 13.23
C THR A 140 -1.76 5.70 12.42
N GLU A 141 -1.24 6.55 11.53
CA GLU A 141 -2.00 7.35 10.56
C GLU A 141 -1.36 7.13 9.18
N PHE A 142 -2.18 6.82 8.15
CA PHE A 142 -1.65 6.52 6.81
C PHE A 142 -1.51 7.76 5.93
N ASP A 143 -2.19 8.86 6.26
CA ASP A 143 -2.05 10.14 5.58
C ASP A 143 -0.68 10.80 5.84
N VAL A 144 0.05 11.09 4.77
CA VAL A 144 1.22 11.98 4.76
C VAL A 144 0.91 13.24 3.95
N VAL A 145 1.33 14.40 4.44
CA VAL A 145 1.13 15.70 3.79
C VAL A 145 2.47 16.23 3.29
N LEU A 146 2.54 16.56 2.00
CA LEU A 146 3.60 17.38 1.44
C LEU A 146 3.16 18.84 1.41
N GLU A 147 3.95 19.70 2.04
CA GLU A 147 3.80 21.15 1.97
C GLU A 147 4.85 21.68 0.99
N LEU A 148 4.41 22.24 -0.13
CA LEU A 148 5.24 22.55 -1.28
C LEU A 148 5.16 24.04 -1.65
N SER A 149 6.23 24.58 -2.23
CA SER A 149 6.29 25.94 -2.76
C SER A 149 6.86 25.93 -4.17
N THR A 150 6.30 26.75 -5.07
CA THR A 150 6.83 26.97 -6.42
C THR A 150 7.98 27.97 -6.45
N VAL A 151 8.26 28.63 -5.32
CA VAL A 151 9.39 29.56 -5.16
C VAL A 151 10.33 28.99 -4.10
N ASN A 152 11.62 28.98 -4.39
CA ASN A 152 12.62 28.58 -3.40
C ASN A 152 12.72 29.66 -2.31
N ASN A 153 11.98 29.46 -1.22
CA ASN A 153 11.89 30.36 -0.08
C ASN A 153 12.25 29.65 1.23
N SER A 154 12.98 28.53 1.16
CA SER A 154 13.27 27.67 2.31
C SER A 154 12.02 27.28 3.10
N CYS A 155 10.91 27.03 2.40
CA CYS A 155 9.60 26.69 2.96
C CYS A 155 9.05 27.75 3.93
N ALA A 156 9.48 29.02 3.82
CA ALA A 156 8.93 30.12 4.62
C ALA A 156 7.48 30.46 4.23
N GLY A 157 7.05 30.04 3.03
CA GLY A 157 5.66 30.14 2.59
C GLY A 157 5.30 28.93 1.73
N ILE A 158 4.15 28.33 2.00
CA ILE A 158 3.64 27.16 1.31
C ILE A 158 2.67 27.61 0.21
N GLY A 159 2.90 27.13 -1.01
CA GLY A 159 2.08 27.41 -2.19
C GLY A 159 1.06 26.32 -2.50
N GLY A 160 1.23 25.12 -1.93
CA GLY A 160 0.29 24.01 -2.08
C GLY A 160 0.53 22.89 -1.08
N THR A 161 -0.52 22.14 -0.80
CA THR A 161 -0.47 20.93 0.03
C THR A 161 -0.95 19.73 -0.76
N LEU A 162 -0.26 18.60 -0.62
CA LEU A 162 -0.67 17.32 -1.19
C LEU A 162 -0.81 16.31 -0.07
N THR A 163 -2.01 15.78 0.13
CA THR A 163 -2.24 14.64 1.03
C THR A 163 -2.14 13.36 0.21
N MET A 164 -1.37 12.40 0.70
CA MET A 164 -1.16 11.10 0.08
C MET A 164 -1.33 10.03 1.15
N ASN A 165 -2.00 8.93 0.81
CA ASN A 165 -2.26 7.83 1.76
C ASN A 165 -2.31 6.46 1.10
N ARG A 166 -1.81 6.40 -0.13
CA ARG A 166 -1.81 5.20 -0.95
C ARG A 166 -0.52 5.08 -1.74
N PRO A 167 -0.04 3.84 -2.00
CA PRO A 167 1.06 3.62 -2.92
C PRO A 167 0.68 4.18 -4.30
N THR A 168 1.57 4.95 -4.90
CA THR A 168 1.32 5.58 -6.20
C THR A 168 2.60 5.54 -7.03
N SER A 169 2.53 4.90 -8.19
CA SER A 169 3.66 4.71 -9.09
C SER A 169 4.10 5.98 -9.81
N CYS A 170 3.22 6.93 -10.08
CA CYS A 170 3.61 8.28 -10.45
C CYS A 170 2.41 9.23 -10.33
N PHE A 171 2.51 10.17 -9.41
CA PHE A 171 1.52 11.22 -9.18
C PHE A 171 2.01 12.54 -9.73
N TYR A 172 1.19 13.21 -10.55
CA TYR A 172 1.42 14.59 -10.97
C TYR A 172 0.08 15.33 -11.04
N LEU A 173 0.11 16.65 -10.85
CA LEU A 173 -1.05 17.51 -10.98
C LEU A 173 -1.28 17.88 -12.44
N ASN A 174 -2.45 17.56 -12.98
CA ASN A 174 -2.84 18.03 -14.30
C ASN A 174 -3.83 19.20 -14.17
N PHE A 175 -3.33 20.43 -14.32
CA PHE A 175 -4.15 21.64 -14.28
C PHE A 175 -4.92 21.91 -15.59
N GLY A 176 -4.79 21.03 -16.60
CA GLY A 176 -5.34 21.26 -17.94
C GLY A 176 -4.64 22.41 -18.68
N GLN A 177 -5.06 22.63 -19.93
CA GLN A 177 -4.63 23.75 -20.78
C GLN A 177 -3.11 23.95 -20.97
N GLY A 178 -2.29 22.91 -20.75
CA GLY A 178 -0.84 23.00 -20.92
C GLY A 178 -0.14 23.84 -19.85
N ILE A 179 -0.78 24.11 -18.72
CA ILE A 179 -0.14 24.81 -17.60
C ILE A 179 0.98 23.94 -17.05
N GLU A 180 2.21 24.45 -17.09
CA GLU A 180 3.35 23.84 -16.43
C GLU A 180 3.49 24.38 -15.01
N TYR A 181 3.90 23.50 -14.11
CA TYR A 181 4.28 23.85 -12.75
C TYR A 181 5.57 23.12 -12.40
N SER A 182 6.25 23.63 -11.40
CA SER A 182 7.37 22.97 -10.76
C SER A 182 7.44 23.46 -9.32
N TRP A 183 7.57 22.54 -8.38
CA TRP A 183 7.90 22.84 -7.01
C TRP A 183 9.39 23.17 -6.93
N ALA A 184 9.77 24.10 -6.08
CA ALA A 184 11.15 24.55 -5.87
C ALA A 184 11.67 24.19 -4.48
N CYS A 185 10.78 24.00 -3.51
CA CYS A 185 11.10 23.42 -2.22
C CYS A 185 9.85 22.80 -1.57
N GLY A 186 10.05 22.00 -0.54
CA GLY A 186 8.97 21.41 0.23
C GLY A 186 9.42 20.69 1.49
N THR A 187 8.46 20.39 2.36
CA THR A 187 8.63 19.57 3.57
C THR A 187 7.50 18.55 3.64
N SER A 188 7.70 17.47 4.39
CA SER A 188 6.62 16.54 4.74
C SER A 188 6.18 16.71 6.18
N VAL A 189 4.91 16.43 6.43
CA VAL A 189 4.25 16.38 7.74
C VAL A 189 3.50 15.05 7.84
N ASN A 190 3.50 14.45 9.03
CA ASN A 190 2.92 13.14 9.30
C ASN A 190 3.45 11.97 8.45
N ASN A 191 4.72 12.02 8.04
CA ASN A 191 5.36 10.92 7.35
C ASN A 191 5.85 9.85 8.34
N GLN A 192 5.00 8.89 8.68
CA GLN A 192 5.30 7.81 9.64
C GLN A 192 5.71 6.49 8.97
N GLY A 193 6.38 6.55 7.81
CA GLY A 193 6.83 5.33 7.12
C GLY A 193 6.61 5.34 5.61
N TRP A 194 6.40 6.50 5.00
CA TRP A 194 6.36 6.64 3.55
C TRP A 194 7.72 7.09 3.01
N GLU A 195 8.11 6.52 1.87
CA GLU A 195 9.10 7.12 0.99
C GLU A 195 8.37 7.83 -0.14
N ILE A 196 8.61 9.13 -0.27
CA ILE A 196 8.06 9.94 -1.35
C ILE A 196 9.22 10.51 -2.16
N VAL A 197 9.37 10.04 -3.39
CA VAL A 197 10.46 10.45 -4.29
C VAL A 197 9.94 11.45 -5.31
N GLY A 198 10.51 12.65 -5.34
CA GLY A 198 10.19 13.71 -6.28
C GLY A 198 11.03 13.65 -7.56
N TYR A 199 10.40 13.82 -8.73
CA TYR A 199 11.03 13.78 -10.05
C TYR A 199 10.83 15.09 -10.82
N SER A 200 11.71 15.39 -11.77
CA SER A 200 11.68 16.63 -12.56
C SER A 200 10.78 16.57 -13.81
N ASP A 201 10.37 15.37 -14.22
CA ASP A 201 9.43 15.11 -15.31
C ASP A 201 8.06 14.66 -14.76
N LYS A 202 7.07 14.45 -15.64
CA LYS A 202 5.71 14.04 -15.25
C LYS A 202 5.53 12.53 -15.18
N ASP A 203 6.49 11.78 -15.72
CA ASP A 203 6.42 10.33 -15.91
C ASP A 203 7.26 9.56 -14.87
N CYS A 204 7.89 10.27 -13.93
CA CYS A 204 8.78 9.72 -12.90
C CYS A 204 9.97 8.95 -13.49
N THR A 205 10.52 9.44 -14.61
CA THR A 205 11.60 8.78 -15.35
C THR A 205 12.97 9.46 -15.20
N SER A 206 13.01 10.70 -14.72
CA SER A 206 14.26 11.41 -14.43
C SER A 206 14.98 10.78 -13.24
N SER A 207 16.20 11.24 -12.98
CA SER A 207 16.82 10.96 -11.68
C SER A 207 15.98 11.57 -10.55
N PRO A 208 15.90 10.91 -9.38
CA PRO A 208 15.31 11.49 -8.17
C PRO A 208 15.91 12.86 -7.83
N VAL A 209 15.05 13.84 -7.56
CA VAL A 209 15.44 15.21 -7.21
C VAL A 209 15.34 15.44 -5.70
N ALA A 210 14.38 14.79 -5.06
CA ALA A 210 14.15 14.86 -3.62
C ALA A 210 13.57 13.55 -3.12
N THR A 211 13.83 13.24 -1.86
CA THR A 211 13.22 12.09 -1.18
C THR A 211 12.76 12.54 0.19
N PHE A 212 11.47 12.38 0.48
CA PHE A 212 10.89 12.59 1.80
C PHE A 212 10.74 11.25 2.51
N THR A 213 11.19 11.18 3.75
CA THR A 213 11.06 10.03 4.63
C THR A 213 10.72 10.52 6.03
N GLU A 214 10.41 9.60 6.95
CA GLU A 214 10.26 9.94 8.36
C GLU A 214 11.50 10.67 8.92
N GLY A 215 12.70 10.26 8.50
CA GLY A 215 13.97 10.79 9.02
C GLY A 215 14.27 12.25 8.65
N ASN A 216 13.57 12.81 7.65
CA ASN A 216 13.71 14.22 7.27
C ASN A 216 12.38 15.00 7.32
N GLN A 217 11.37 14.45 7.99
CA GLN A 217 10.12 15.15 8.24
C GLN A 217 10.36 16.53 8.90
N GLY A 218 9.57 17.53 8.49
CA GLY A 218 9.69 18.90 8.98
C GLY A 218 10.93 19.65 8.49
N THR A 219 11.83 18.98 7.74
CA THR A 219 12.99 19.63 7.12
C THR A 219 12.61 20.12 5.73
N CYS A 220 12.83 21.41 5.48
CA CYS A 220 12.65 21.95 4.14
C CYS A 220 13.74 21.46 3.19
N LEU A 221 13.33 20.72 2.16
CA LEU A 221 14.18 20.30 1.05
C LEU A 221 14.05 21.34 -0.07
N THR A 222 15.18 21.72 -0.68
CA THR A 222 15.21 22.60 -1.87
C THR A 222 15.57 21.78 -3.10
N PHE A 223 14.95 22.09 -4.24
CA PHE A 223 15.05 21.29 -5.46
C PHE A 223 15.81 22.06 -6.53
N SER A 224 16.99 21.59 -6.91
CA SER A 224 17.85 22.28 -7.89
C SER A 224 17.24 22.38 -9.29
N THR A 225 16.53 21.34 -9.71
CA THR A 225 15.88 21.24 -11.04
C THR A 225 14.35 21.40 -10.95
N GLY A 226 13.84 21.49 -9.72
CA GLY A 226 12.42 21.48 -9.42
C GLY A 226 11.78 20.09 -9.49
N VAL A 227 10.63 19.93 -8.83
CA VAL A 227 9.86 18.68 -8.77
C VAL A 227 8.51 18.88 -9.44
N LYS A 228 8.11 17.94 -10.30
CA LYS A 228 6.83 17.92 -11.01
C LYS A 228 5.98 16.72 -10.61
N SER A 229 6.57 15.55 -10.40
CA SER A 229 5.84 14.35 -10.00
C SER A 229 6.42 13.68 -8.77
N PHE A 230 5.65 12.76 -8.19
CA PHE A 230 5.98 12.03 -6.97
C PHE A 230 5.70 10.53 -7.13
N TYR A 231 6.65 9.71 -6.71
CA TYR A 231 6.49 8.27 -6.50
C TYR A 231 6.29 8.05 -5.00
N VAL A 232 5.28 7.28 -4.59
CA VAL A 232 4.88 7.13 -3.19
C VAL A 232 4.86 5.65 -2.83
N THR A 233 5.69 5.24 -1.87
CA THR A 233 5.83 3.84 -1.48
C THR A 233 5.85 3.67 0.03
N PRO A 234 5.12 2.68 0.58
CA PRO A 234 5.23 2.33 1.99
C PRO A 234 6.62 1.73 2.27
N LEU A 235 7.23 2.13 3.38
CA LEU A 235 8.48 1.54 3.86
C LEU A 235 8.24 0.38 4.83
N TRP A 236 7.05 0.23 5.39
CA TRP A 236 6.67 -0.89 6.27
C TRP A 236 6.28 -2.15 5.46
N ASN A 237 5.93 -3.24 6.16
CA ASN A 237 5.45 -4.48 5.52
C ASN A 237 4.06 -4.27 4.90
N ALA A 238 4.01 -3.89 3.63
CA ALA A 238 2.80 -3.51 2.92
C ALA A 238 2.64 -4.22 1.58
N ASP A 239 1.39 -4.51 1.19
CA ASP A 239 0.98 -5.15 -0.08
C ASP A 239 -0.16 -4.40 -0.80
#